data_AF-A0A2V9HFS6-F1
#
_entry.id   AF-A0A2V9HFS6-F1
#
_cell.length_a   1.000
_cell.length_b   1.000
_cell.length_c   1.000
_cell.angle_alpha   90.00
_cell.angle_beta   90.00
_cell.angle_gamma   90.00
#
_symmetry.space_group_name_H-M   'P 1'
#
loop_
_entity.id
_entity.type
_entity.pdbx_description
1 polymer ?
#
loop_
_entity_poly.entity_id
_entity_poly.type
_entity_poly.pdbx_seq_one_letter_code
_entity_poly.pdbx_strand_id
1 'polypeptide(L)'
;MGTKSVLPVIKEEAEIGGQLTRREIVRRLLAAAGAGTAWPLVAASHPIHELFRNEAVLEEAENLAAADWRPLVLNAQQDETLSALAERIVPGSTKAQVNRFIDLLLSVDTAEHKQKFAESLAAFEAGSQKRFGKRFPSLDASQQNMLLTDASAYPAKEDSSGSAGRENRGLHKDFEDLKGWISGAYYSSEMGMRELGWTPDRVFASFPGCEHPEGHS
;
A
#
# COMPACT_ATOMS: atom_id res chain seq x y z
N MET A 1 -12.42 -48.31 9.49
CA MET A 1 -11.33 -47.73 10.31
C MET A 1 -10.41 -46.96 9.39
N GLY A 2 -10.59 -45.64 9.29
CA GLY A 2 -9.79 -44.79 8.38
C GLY A 2 -8.44 -44.49 9.02
N THR A 3 -7.36 -44.89 8.37
CA THR A 3 -5.99 -44.54 8.76
C THR A 3 -5.80 -43.04 8.61
N LYS A 4 -5.67 -42.33 9.75
CA LYS A 4 -5.22 -40.93 9.76
C LYS A 4 -3.77 -40.92 9.27
N SER A 5 -3.57 -40.57 8.00
CA SER A 5 -2.24 -40.28 7.47
C SER A 5 -1.81 -38.94 8.07
N VAL A 6 -0.89 -38.99 9.03
CA VAL A 6 -0.27 -37.79 9.58
C VAL A 6 0.72 -37.31 8.53
N LEU A 7 0.43 -36.16 7.92
CA LEU A 7 1.28 -35.54 6.91
C LEU A 7 2.66 -35.26 7.54
N PRO A 8 3.76 -35.71 6.93
CA PRO A 8 5.08 -35.35 7.40
C PRO A 8 5.29 -33.85 7.14
N VAL A 9 5.30 -33.07 8.22
CA VAL A 9 5.85 -31.72 8.21
C VAL A 9 7.34 -31.87 7.90
N ILE A 10 7.78 -31.31 6.78
CA ILE A 10 9.20 -31.29 6.42
C ILE A 10 9.91 -30.48 7.51
N LYS A 11 10.52 -31.17 8.47
CA LYS A 11 11.57 -30.62 9.31
C LYS A 11 12.82 -30.55 8.43
N GLU A 12 12.90 -29.53 7.60
CA GLU A 12 14.20 -29.00 7.19
C GLU A 12 14.49 -27.82 8.10
N GLU A 13 15.49 -28.01 8.95
CA GLU A 13 16.10 -27.00 9.82
C GLU A 13 16.84 -25.96 8.97
N ALA A 14 16.09 -25.14 8.24
CA ALA A 14 16.56 -23.90 7.64
C ALA A 14 15.70 -22.76 8.21
N GLU A 15 16.14 -22.21 9.35
CA GLU A 15 15.66 -20.99 10.01
C GLU A 15 14.22 -20.52 9.66
N ILE A 16 13.21 -21.25 10.13
CA ILE A 16 11.82 -20.76 10.10
C ILE A 16 11.62 -19.85 11.32
N GLY A 17 12.27 -18.69 11.28
CA GLY A 17 12.22 -17.63 12.30
C GLY A 17 12.60 -16.24 11.78
N GLY A 18 12.87 -16.10 10.48
CA GLY A 18 13.25 -14.82 9.86
C GLY A 18 12.04 -13.94 9.55
N GLN A 19 12.14 -12.65 9.85
CA GLN A 19 11.26 -11.63 9.29
C GLN A 19 11.32 -11.69 7.76
N LEU A 20 10.17 -11.58 7.09
CA LEU A 20 10.14 -11.56 5.63
C LEU A 20 10.51 -10.17 5.13
N THR A 21 11.47 -10.14 4.21
CA THR A 21 11.85 -8.92 3.49
C THR A 21 10.69 -8.45 2.61
N ARG A 22 10.62 -7.15 2.36
CA ARG A 22 9.62 -6.55 1.46
C ARG A 22 9.76 -7.14 0.05
N ARG A 23 10.99 -7.39 -0.39
CA ARG A 23 11.28 -8.08 -1.66
C ARG A 23 10.63 -9.46 -1.74
N GLU A 24 10.78 -10.28 -0.70
CA GLU A 24 10.20 -11.62 -0.66
C GLU A 24 8.67 -11.57 -0.67
N ILE A 25 8.08 -10.63 0.07
CA ILE A 25 6.64 -10.40 0.09
C ILE A 25 6.11 -10.02 -1.29
N VAL A 26 6.74 -9.04 -1.94
CA VAL A 26 6.31 -8.57 -3.26
C VAL A 26 6.42 -9.69 -4.30
N ARG A 27 7.49 -10.48 -4.27
CA ARG A 27 7.63 -11.66 -5.16
C ARG A 27 6.50 -12.67 -4.98
N ARG A 28 6.13 -12.97 -3.74
CA ARG A 28 5.01 -13.89 -3.43
C ARG A 28 3.68 -13.34 -3.91
N LEU A 29 3.43 -12.06 -3.69
CA LEU A 29 2.22 -11.40 -4.18
C LEU A 29 2.18 -11.41 -5.73
N LEU A 30 3.31 -11.17 -6.41
CA LEU A 30 3.39 -11.18 -7.87
C LEU A 30 3.16 -12.59 -8.43
N ALA A 31 3.72 -13.61 -7.78
CA ALA A 31 3.49 -15.01 -8.15
C ALA A 31 2.03 -15.43 -7.96
N ALA A 32 1.36 -14.96 -6.91
CA ALA A 32 -0.07 -15.19 -6.68
C ALA A 32 -0.98 -14.44 -7.69
N ALA A 33 -0.49 -13.34 -8.28
CA ALA A 33 -1.25 -12.55 -9.25
C ALA A 33 -1.47 -13.22 -10.62
N GLY A 34 -0.96 -14.44 -10.85
CA GLY A 34 -1.38 -15.29 -11.97
C GLY A 34 -2.90 -15.60 -12.00
N ALA A 35 -3.60 -15.35 -10.88
CA ALA A 35 -5.07 -15.40 -10.75
C ALA A 35 -5.74 -14.01 -10.63
N GLY A 36 -5.03 -12.90 -10.89
CA GLY A 36 -5.59 -11.58 -11.20
C GLY A 36 -6.10 -10.69 -10.06
N THR A 37 -5.96 -11.04 -8.77
CA THR A 37 -6.65 -10.30 -7.68
C THR A 37 -5.89 -10.18 -6.34
N ALA A 38 -4.56 -10.36 -6.31
CA ALA A 38 -3.86 -10.53 -5.03
C ALA A 38 -3.48 -9.26 -4.26
N TRP A 39 -3.54 -8.05 -4.86
CA TRP A 39 -3.20 -6.82 -4.12
C TRP A 39 -4.42 -6.20 -3.44
N PRO A 40 -4.42 -6.09 -2.10
CA PRO A 40 -5.52 -5.44 -1.40
C PRO A 40 -5.58 -3.97 -1.76
N LEU A 41 -6.76 -3.53 -2.22
CA LEU A 41 -7.14 -2.12 -2.29
C LEU A 41 -6.27 -1.26 -3.23
N VAL A 42 -5.55 -1.88 -4.17
CA VAL A 42 -4.81 -1.20 -5.25
C VAL A 42 -5.49 -1.52 -6.57
N ALA A 43 -5.80 -0.49 -7.36
CA ALA A 43 -6.32 -0.67 -8.71
C ALA A 43 -5.26 -1.31 -9.61
N ALA A 44 -5.62 -2.27 -10.46
CA ALA A 44 -4.67 -2.97 -11.34
C ALA A 44 -3.89 -2.04 -12.29
N SER A 45 -4.44 -0.85 -12.59
CA SER A 45 -3.79 0.18 -13.41
C SER A 45 -2.84 1.10 -12.63
N HIS A 46 -2.72 0.92 -11.32
CA HIS A 46 -1.92 1.82 -10.48
C HIS A 46 -0.42 1.63 -10.76
N PRO A 47 0.37 2.72 -10.88
CA PRO A 47 1.78 2.66 -11.28
C PRO A 47 2.67 1.80 -10.37
N ILE A 48 2.30 1.68 -9.09
CA ILE A 48 3.04 0.88 -8.10
C ILE A 48 3.25 -0.58 -8.53
N HIS A 49 2.36 -1.16 -9.34
CA HIS A 49 2.51 -2.54 -9.83
C HIS A 49 3.75 -2.70 -10.72
N GLU A 50 4.06 -1.72 -11.55
CA GLU A 50 5.26 -1.74 -12.41
C GLU A 50 6.52 -1.53 -11.57
N LEU A 51 6.48 -0.64 -10.58
CA LEU A 51 7.62 -0.38 -9.71
C LEU A 51 7.98 -1.57 -8.82
N PHE A 52 7.00 -2.39 -8.45
CA PHE A 52 7.21 -3.66 -7.74
C PHE A 52 7.93 -4.73 -8.55
N ARG A 53 8.10 -4.54 -9.86
CA ARG A 53 8.96 -5.41 -10.69
C ARG A 53 10.43 -4.98 -10.67
N ASN A 54 10.75 -3.83 -10.06
CA ASN A 54 12.12 -3.35 -9.92
C ASN A 54 12.79 -3.95 -8.67
N GLU A 55 13.53 -5.04 -8.87
CA GLU A 55 14.22 -5.76 -7.79
C GLU A 55 15.23 -4.89 -7.04
N ALA A 56 15.94 -3.99 -7.70
CA ALA A 56 16.93 -3.12 -7.06
C ALA A 56 16.28 -2.16 -6.05
N VAL A 57 15.08 -1.66 -6.36
CA VAL A 57 14.31 -0.79 -5.45
C VAL A 57 13.79 -1.57 -4.24
N LEU A 58 13.41 -2.84 -4.42
CA LEU A 58 13.00 -3.69 -3.32
C LEU A 58 14.16 -4.11 -2.42
N GLU A 59 15.37 -4.23 -2.97
CA GLU A 59 16.59 -4.44 -2.17
C GLU A 59 16.92 -3.22 -1.32
N GLU A 60 16.86 -2.03 -1.90
CA GLU A 60 17.08 -0.77 -1.16
C GLU A 60 16.02 -0.54 -0.07
N ALA A 61 14.81 -1.07 -0.26
CA ALA A 61 13.72 -0.94 0.71
C ALA A 61 14.03 -1.55 2.09
N GLU A 62 14.97 -2.49 2.17
CA GLU A 62 15.41 -3.10 3.44
C GLU A 62 16.20 -2.13 4.33
N ASN A 63 16.76 -1.07 3.74
CA ASN A 63 17.53 -0.05 4.46
C ASN A 63 16.68 1.12 4.97
N LEU A 64 15.37 1.14 4.69
CA LEU A 64 14.51 2.29 5.00
C LEU A 64 14.31 2.55 6.49
N ALA A 65 14.62 1.58 7.36
CA ALA A 65 14.59 1.76 8.81
C ALA A 65 15.80 2.53 9.37
N ALA A 66 16.78 2.89 8.53
CA ALA A 66 17.97 3.63 8.96
C ALA A 66 17.60 4.97 9.63
N ALA A 67 18.31 5.31 10.71
CA ALA A 67 18.04 6.49 11.52
C ALA A 67 18.37 7.81 10.81
N ASP A 68 19.32 7.76 9.87
CA ASP A 68 19.79 8.88 9.06
C ASP A 68 19.07 8.99 7.70
N TRP A 69 17.97 8.25 7.53
CA TRP A 69 17.14 8.33 6.32
C TRP A 69 16.73 9.78 6.01
N ARG A 70 16.80 10.12 4.71
CA ARG A 70 16.32 11.39 4.17
C ARG A 70 15.49 11.12 2.92
N PRO A 71 14.42 11.91 2.69
CA PRO A 71 13.68 11.84 1.43
C PRO A 71 14.58 12.05 0.21
N LEU A 72 14.37 11.26 -0.83
CA LEU A 72 14.99 11.34 -2.14
C LEU A 72 14.22 12.27 -3.09
N VAL A 73 12.89 12.33 -2.95
CA VAL A 73 11.99 13.07 -3.84
C VAL A 73 11.16 14.10 -3.09
N LEU A 74 10.52 13.68 -2.00
CA LEU A 74 9.60 14.52 -1.24
C LEU A 74 10.36 15.57 -0.43
N ASN A 75 9.81 16.79 -0.35
CA ASN A 75 10.30 17.74 0.65
C ASN A 75 9.71 17.43 2.05
N ALA A 76 10.24 18.06 3.09
CA ALA A 76 9.83 17.80 4.47
C ALA A 76 8.32 18.02 4.73
N GLN A 77 7.72 19.03 4.07
CA GLN A 77 6.28 19.30 4.21
C GLN A 77 5.44 18.22 3.52
N GLN A 78 5.85 17.77 2.33
CA GLN A 78 5.18 16.69 1.61
C GLN A 78 5.27 15.36 2.37
N ASP A 79 6.44 15.03 2.92
CA ASP A 79 6.64 13.81 3.72
C ASP A 79 5.79 13.82 5.00
N GLU A 80 5.71 14.96 5.70
CA GLU A 80 4.85 15.12 6.88
C GLU A 80 3.36 14.92 6.53
N THR A 81 2.91 15.53 5.43
CA THR A 81 1.53 15.37 4.94
C THR A 81 1.26 13.92 4.52
N LEU A 82 2.19 13.27 3.81
CA LEU A 82 2.06 11.87 3.42
C LEU A 82 2.00 10.95 4.64
N SER A 83 2.87 11.14 5.64
CA SER A 83 2.88 10.35 6.86
C SER A 83 1.55 10.46 7.61
N ALA A 84 1.02 11.68 7.76
CA ALA A 84 -0.28 11.91 8.38
C ALA A 84 -1.44 11.28 7.60
N LEU A 85 -1.46 11.41 6.26
CA LEU A 85 -2.49 10.79 5.42
C LEU A 85 -2.41 9.26 5.47
N ALA A 86 -1.21 8.70 5.39
CA ALA A 86 -0.99 7.27 5.43
C ALA A 86 -1.50 6.65 6.73
N GLU A 87 -1.21 7.26 7.88
CA GLU A 87 -1.67 6.78 9.18
C GLU A 87 -3.20 6.83 9.35
N ARG A 88 -3.88 7.76 8.67
CA ARG A 88 -5.35 7.85 8.68
C ARG A 88 -6.02 6.91 7.69
N ILE A 89 -5.40 6.64 6.54
CA ILE A 89 -5.94 5.75 5.50
C ILE A 89 -5.69 4.29 5.86
N VAL A 90 -4.47 3.94 6.27
CA VAL A 90 -4.08 2.60 6.74
C VAL A 90 -3.32 2.73 8.06
N PRO A 91 -3.96 2.52 9.21
CA PRO A 91 -3.31 2.61 10.53
C PRO A 91 -2.09 1.72 10.64
N GLY A 92 -1.02 2.21 11.28
CA GLY A 92 0.28 1.52 11.36
C GLY A 92 1.24 1.85 10.22
N SER A 93 0.83 2.68 9.25
CA SER A 93 1.65 3.13 8.13
C SER A 93 2.98 3.77 8.54
N THR A 94 3.00 4.58 9.60
CA THR A 94 4.25 5.17 10.10
C THR A 94 5.21 4.09 10.58
N LYS A 95 4.71 3.07 11.29
CA LYS A 95 5.55 1.95 11.77
C LYS A 95 6.08 1.12 10.60
N ALA A 96 5.27 0.92 9.56
CA ALA A 96 5.63 0.23 8.33
C ALA A 96 6.50 1.05 7.36
N GLN A 97 6.90 2.28 7.73
CA GLN A 97 7.72 3.19 6.93
C GLN A 97 7.13 3.46 5.54
N VAL A 98 5.80 3.57 5.44
CA VAL A 98 5.07 3.73 4.17
C VAL A 98 5.53 4.96 3.41
N ASN A 99 5.68 6.11 4.08
CA ASN A 99 6.16 7.35 3.48
C ASN A 99 7.56 7.19 2.86
N ARG A 100 8.47 6.53 3.58
CA ARG A 100 9.85 6.30 3.12
C ARG A 100 9.90 5.38 1.91
N PHE A 101 9.07 4.33 1.91
CA PHE A 101 9.02 3.42 0.77
C PHE A 101 8.38 4.04 -0.47
N ILE A 102 7.32 4.85 -0.29
CA ILE A 102 6.73 5.60 -1.41
C ILE A 102 7.74 6.59 -1.99
N ASP A 103 8.47 7.33 -1.14
CA ASP A 103 9.53 8.24 -1.61
C ASP A 103 10.63 7.51 -2.41
N LEU A 104 11.05 6.33 -1.96
CA LEU A 104 11.97 5.47 -2.69
C LEU A 104 11.40 5.00 -4.04
N LEU A 105 10.13 4.56 -4.08
CA LEU A 105 9.45 4.18 -5.31
C LEU A 105 9.36 5.35 -6.30
N LEU A 106 8.99 6.54 -5.81
CA LEU A 106 8.95 7.76 -6.61
C LEU A 106 10.33 8.15 -7.14
N SER A 107 11.43 7.79 -6.48
CA SER A 107 12.78 8.11 -6.96
C SER A 107 13.08 7.49 -8.33
N VAL A 108 12.51 6.32 -8.62
CA VAL A 108 12.70 5.58 -9.88
C VAL A 108 11.51 5.66 -10.84
N ASP A 109 10.42 6.34 -10.45
CA ASP A 109 9.22 6.49 -11.28
C ASP A 109 9.36 7.62 -12.32
N THR A 110 8.35 7.78 -13.17
CA THR A 110 8.27 8.82 -14.20
C THR A 110 8.02 10.20 -13.61
N ALA A 111 8.40 11.25 -14.34
CA ALA A 111 8.17 12.63 -13.91
C ALA A 111 6.67 12.94 -13.79
N GLU A 112 5.86 12.35 -14.67
CA GLU A 112 4.41 12.50 -14.67
C GLU A 112 3.79 11.93 -13.39
N HIS A 113 4.18 10.73 -12.95
CA HIS A 113 3.67 10.15 -11.71
C HIS A 113 4.14 10.90 -10.47
N LYS A 114 5.41 11.35 -10.44
CA LYS A 114 5.92 12.20 -9.34
C LYS A 114 5.13 13.50 -9.22
N GLN A 115 4.85 14.16 -10.35
CA GLN A 115 4.04 15.37 -10.36
C GLN A 115 2.62 15.08 -9.90
N LYS A 116 1.99 14.02 -10.43
CA LYS A 116 0.62 13.65 -10.04
C LYS A 116 0.50 13.38 -8.54
N PHE A 117 1.46 12.65 -7.96
CA PHE A 117 1.50 12.38 -6.53
C PHE A 117 1.64 13.67 -5.69
N ALA A 118 2.54 14.57 -6.09
CA ALA A 118 2.73 15.86 -5.43
C ALA A 118 1.48 16.75 -5.51
N GLU A 119 0.78 16.75 -6.65
CA GLU A 119 -0.50 17.42 -6.83
C GLU A 119 -1.58 16.84 -5.90
N SER A 120 -1.65 15.51 -5.78
CA SER A 120 -2.60 14.85 -4.88
C SER A 120 -2.35 15.23 -3.41
N LEU A 121 -1.08 15.30 -2.96
CA LEU A 121 -0.75 15.82 -1.62
C LEU A 121 -1.16 17.28 -1.44
N ALA A 122 -0.88 18.12 -2.44
CA ALA A 122 -1.22 19.54 -2.41
C ALA A 122 -2.74 19.78 -2.35
N ALA A 123 -3.54 18.92 -3.01
CA ALA A 123 -4.99 18.99 -2.96
C ALA A 123 -5.54 18.80 -1.54
N PHE A 124 -4.97 17.87 -0.76
CA PHE A 124 -5.33 17.65 0.64
C PHE A 124 -4.91 18.81 1.56
N GLU A 125 -3.72 19.38 1.35
CA GLU A 125 -3.28 20.59 2.07
C GLU A 125 -4.22 21.78 1.75
N ALA A 126 -4.57 21.97 0.48
CA ALA A 126 -5.48 23.03 0.05
C ALA A 126 -6.90 22.83 0.62
N GLY A 127 -7.42 21.61 0.60
CA GLY A 127 -8.71 21.25 1.21
C GLY A 127 -8.74 21.51 2.71
N SER A 128 -7.66 21.14 3.41
CA SER A 128 -7.49 21.39 4.85
C SER A 128 -7.43 22.88 5.17
N GLN A 129 -6.63 23.64 4.42
CA GLN A 129 -6.49 25.08 4.59
C GLN A 129 -7.80 25.81 4.31
N LYS A 130 -8.51 25.44 3.23
CA LYS A 130 -9.79 26.04 2.85
C LYS A 130 -10.87 25.82 3.91
N ARG A 131 -10.94 24.62 4.50
CA ARG A 131 -12.03 24.24 5.42
C ARG A 131 -11.75 24.58 6.88
N PHE A 132 -10.50 24.48 7.31
CA PHE A 132 -10.12 24.55 8.71
C PHE A 132 -9.01 25.58 9.00
N GLY A 133 -8.46 26.23 7.97
CA GLY A 133 -7.40 27.23 8.12
C GLY A 133 -6.05 26.67 8.56
N LYS A 134 -5.86 25.34 8.48
CA LYS A 134 -4.67 24.62 8.94
C LYS A 134 -4.21 23.63 7.87
N ARG A 135 -2.91 23.28 7.93
CA ARG A 135 -2.33 22.14 7.19
C ARG A 135 -2.93 20.82 7.66
N PHE A 136 -2.93 19.78 6.81
CA PHE A 136 -3.56 18.50 7.13
C PHE A 136 -2.97 17.82 8.39
N PRO A 137 -1.63 17.79 8.59
CA PRO A 137 -1.03 17.22 9.81
C PRO A 137 -1.41 17.97 11.10
N SER A 138 -1.81 19.25 10.99
CA SER A 138 -2.18 20.10 12.13
C SER A 138 -3.67 20.08 12.47
N LEU A 139 -4.46 19.34 11.69
CA LEU A 139 -5.86 19.06 12.00
C LEU A 139 -5.97 18.05 13.14
N ASP A 140 -7.03 18.15 13.93
CA ASP A 140 -7.34 17.07 14.86
C ASP A 140 -7.88 15.84 14.12
N ALA A 141 -7.91 14.70 14.81
CA ALA A 141 -8.36 13.43 14.26
C ALA A 141 -9.77 13.52 13.62
N SER A 142 -10.70 14.24 14.25
CA SER A 142 -12.06 14.37 13.73
C SER A 142 -12.08 15.15 12.42
N GLN A 143 -11.30 16.22 12.32
CA GLN A 143 -11.16 17.05 11.13
C GLN A 143 -10.51 16.28 9.97
N GLN A 144 -9.44 15.50 10.25
CA GLN A 144 -8.81 14.64 9.25
C GLN A 144 -9.79 13.60 8.69
N ASN A 145 -10.55 12.95 9.58
CA ASN A 145 -11.54 11.95 9.18
C ASN A 145 -12.66 12.56 8.34
N MET A 146 -13.11 13.77 8.69
CA MET A 146 -14.13 14.47 7.92
C MET A 146 -13.66 14.73 6.49
N LEU A 147 -12.44 15.23 6.30
CA LEU A 147 -11.89 15.49 4.96
C LEU A 147 -11.71 14.18 4.16
N LEU A 148 -11.17 13.13 4.79
CA LEU A 148 -10.99 11.83 4.14
C LEU A 148 -12.31 11.14 3.81
N THR A 149 -13.32 11.26 4.67
CA THR A 149 -14.67 10.71 4.42
C THR A 149 -15.27 11.36 3.19
N ASP A 150 -15.23 12.70 3.12
CA ASP A 150 -15.75 13.45 1.98
C ASP A 150 -14.99 13.12 0.69
N ALA A 151 -13.65 13.00 0.75
CA ALA A 151 -12.82 12.60 -0.38
C ALA A 151 -13.05 11.14 -0.82
N SER A 152 -13.35 10.24 0.11
CA SER A 152 -13.63 8.83 -0.19
C SER A 152 -15.01 8.61 -0.80
N ALA A 153 -15.93 9.56 -0.62
CA ALA A 153 -17.29 9.43 -1.13
C ALA A 153 -17.27 9.43 -2.67
N TYR A 154 -17.73 8.33 -3.25
CA TYR A 154 -17.90 8.23 -4.70
C TYR A 154 -18.81 9.39 -5.14
N PRO A 155 -18.42 10.17 -6.16
CA PRO A 155 -19.23 11.30 -6.58
C PRO A 155 -20.62 10.78 -6.96
N ALA A 156 -21.65 11.23 -6.23
CA ALA A 156 -23.03 11.05 -6.65
C ALA A 156 -23.14 11.55 -8.10
N LYS A 157 -23.84 10.78 -8.94
CA LYS A 157 -23.97 10.87 -10.40
C LYS A 157 -23.84 12.28 -11.01
N GLU A 158 -23.43 12.31 -12.28
CA GLU A 158 -23.11 13.43 -13.19
C GLU A 158 -23.92 14.74 -13.05
N ASP A 159 -25.11 14.68 -12.45
CA ASP A 159 -26.05 15.74 -12.13
C ASP A 159 -25.47 16.85 -11.24
N SER A 160 -24.39 16.57 -10.50
CA SER A 160 -23.64 17.58 -9.73
C SER A 160 -22.61 18.31 -10.62
N SER A 161 -23.13 19.08 -11.60
CA SER A 161 -22.34 19.89 -12.54
C SER A 161 -21.80 21.19 -11.95
N GLY A 162 -22.23 21.57 -10.74
CA GLY A 162 -21.78 22.76 -10.01
C GLY A 162 -20.33 22.69 -9.54
N SER A 163 -19.78 23.84 -9.11
CA SER A 163 -18.38 23.96 -8.65
C SER A 163 -18.05 22.99 -7.51
N ALA A 164 -18.93 22.88 -6.51
CA ALA A 164 -18.76 21.97 -5.39
C ALA A 164 -18.69 20.48 -5.81
N GLY A 165 -19.49 20.08 -6.81
CA GLY A 165 -19.46 18.71 -7.35
C GLY A 165 -18.17 18.41 -8.12
N ARG A 166 -17.63 19.41 -8.86
CA ARG A 166 -16.33 19.28 -9.54
C ARG A 166 -15.16 19.25 -8.55
N GLU A 167 -15.19 20.09 -7.52
CA GLU A 167 -14.18 20.08 -6.45
C GLU A 167 -14.15 18.72 -5.74
N ASN A 168 -15.31 18.16 -5.40
CA ASN A 168 -15.38 16.85 -4.74
C ASN A 168 -14.89 15.71 -5.64
N ARG A 169 -15.23 15.75 -6.94
CA ARG A 169 -14.68 14.80 -7.93
C ARG A 169 -13.16 14.86 -8.05
N GLY A 170 -12.59 16.07 -8.00
CA GLY A 170 -11.14 16.28 -8.01
C GLY A 170 -10.48 15.63 -6.79
N LEU A 171 -10.94 16.01 -5.59
CA LEU A 171 -10.40 15.49 -4.34
C LEU A 171 -10.57 13.96 -4.21
N HIS A 172 -11.65 13.40 -4.74
CA HIS A 172 -11.83 11.95 -4.81
C HIS A 172 -10.77 11.26 -5.67
N LYS A 173 -10.45 11.80 -6.86
CA LYS A 173 -9.39 11.25 -7.70
C LYS A 173 -8.02 11.31 -7.00
N ASP A 174 -7.75 12.40 -6.30
CA ASP A 174 -6.50 12.58 -5.54
C ASP A 174 -6.43 11.63 -4.33
N PHE A 175 -7.57 11.36 -3.68
CA PHE A 175 -7.68 10.35 -2.63
C PHE A 175 -7.42 8.94 -3.15
N GLU A 176 -8.03 8.55 -4.28
CA GLU A 176 -7.84 7.21 -4.85
C GLU A 176 -6.38 6.97 -5.28
N ASP A 177 -5.72 7.99 -5.82
CA ASP A 177 -4.29 7.97 -6.14
C ASP A 177 -3.45 7.73 -4.88
N LEU A 178 -3.59 8.57 -3.85
CA LEU A 178 -2.83 8.41 -2.60
C LEU A 178 -3.14 7.09 -1.89
N LYS A 179 -4.41 6.66 -1.86
CA LYS A 179 -4.82 5.38 -1.27
C LYS A 179 -4.16 4.21 -1.98
N GLY A 180 -4.02 4.23 -3.30
CA GLY A 180 -3.34 3.20 -4.06
C GLY A 180 -1.86 3.08 -3.68
N TRP A 181 -1.15 4.21 -3.61
CA TRP A 181 0.23 4.26 -3.14
C TRP A 181 0.39 3.77 -1.70
N ILE A 182 -0.42 4.30 -0.78
CA ILE A 182 -0.37 3.99 0.66
C ILE A 182 -0.69 2.52 0.90
N SER A 183 -1.77 1.99 0.32
CA SER A 183 -2.19 0.61 0.53
C SER A 183 -1.19 -0.36 -0.09
N GLY A 184 -0.71 -0.10 -1.31
CA GLY A 184 0.29 -0.95 -1.94
C GLY A 184 1.62 -0.96 -1.18
N ALA A 185 2.05 0.19 -0.67
CA ALA A 185 3.22 0.29 0.20
C ALA A 185 3.01 -0.39 1.55
N TYR A 186 1.83 -0.29 2.16
CA TYR A 186 1.57 -0.93 3.45
C TYR A 186 1.50 -2.46 3.33
N TYR A 187 0.69 -2.98 2.39
CA TYR A 187 0.48 -4.42 2.23
C TYR A 187 1.65 -5.15 1.56
N SER A 188 2.64 -4.43 1.02
CA SER A 188 3.93 -5.03 0.67
C SER A 188 4.90 -5.15 1.85
N SER A 189 4.60 -4.53 3.01
CA SER A 189 5.41 -4.71 4.22
C SER A 189 5.07 -5.99 4.97
N GLU A 190 5.98 -6.46 5.82
CA GLU A 190 5.71 -7.61 6.70
C GLU A 190 4.49 -7.38 7.59
N MET A 191 4.34 -6.15 8.12
CA MET A 191 3.18 -5.79 8.95
C MET A 191 1.87 -5.96 8.19
N GLY A 192 1.77 -5.37 7.00
CA GLY A 192 0.56 -5.46 6.18
C GLY A 192 0.27 -6.89 5.74
N MET A 193 1.28 -7.67 5.37
CA MET A 193 1.07 -9.08 5.02
C MET A 193 0.54 -9.92 6.18
N ARG A 194 1.04 -9.70 7.40
CA ARG A 194 0.55 -10.42 8.58
C ARG A 194 -0.93 -10.13 8.85
N GLU A 195 -1.40 -8.92 8.57
CA GLU A 195 -2.84 -8.57 8.68
C GLU A 195 -3.71 -9.32 7.69
N LEU A 196 -3.17 -9.69 6.52
CA LEU A 196 -3.87 -10.51 5.51
C LEU A 196 -3.88 -12.00 5.86
N GLY A 197 -3.48 -12.38 7.09
CA GLY A 197 -3.46 -13.76 7.55
C GLY A 197 -2.17 -14.51 7.23
N TRP A 198 -1.13 -13.80 6.76
CA TRP A 198 0.19 -14.41 6.57
C TRP A 198 0.81 -14.74 7.92
N THR A 199 1.08 -16.03 8.14
CA THR A 199 1.74 -16.52 9.35
C THR A 199 2.92 -17.41 8.93
N PRO A 200 4.04 -17.42 9.67
CA PRO A 200 5.21 -18.24 9.34
C PRO A 200 4.88 -19.73 9.13
N ASP A 201 3.83 -20.23 9.80
CA ASP A 201 3.32 -21.60 9.73
C ASP A 201 2.30 -21.86 8.60
N ARG A 202 1.86 -20.83 7.86
CA ARG A 202 0.92 -20.95 6.72
C ARG A 202 1.49 -20.42 5.40
N VAL A 203 2.80 -20.50 5.24
CA VAL A 203 3.43 -20.29 3.94
C VAL A 203 3.51 -21.62 3.23
N PHE A 204 2.55 -21.89 2.35
CA PHE A 204 2.70 -23.01 1.45
C PHE A 204 3.73 -22.64 0.38
N ALA A 205 4.85 -23.36 0.34
CA ALA A 205 5.83 -23.23 -0.75
C ALA A 205 5.21 -23.51 -2.14
N SER A 206 4.07 -24.24 -2.16
CA SER A 206 3.20 -24.47 -3.31
C SER A 206 1.77 -24.65 -2.82
N PHE A 207 0.76 -24.12 -3.52
CA PHE A 207 -0.63 -24.46 -3.24
C PHE A 207 -0.81 -25.97 -3.41
N PRO A 208 -1.22 -26.73 -2.36
CA PRO A 208 -1.59 -28.11 -2.56
C PRO A 208 -2.80 -28.12 -3.49
N GLY A 209 -2.61 -28.64 -4.70
CA GLY A 209 -3.74 -28.92 -5.59
C GLY A 209 -4.72 -29.83 -4.86
N CYS A 210 -6.02 -29.70 -5.16
CA CYS A 210 -6.99 -30.67 -4.69
C CYS A 210 -6.56 -32.06 -5.18
N GLU A 211 -6.30 -32.99 -4.26
CA GLU A 211 -6.09 -34.39 -4.63
C GLU A 211 -7.42 -34.95 -5.15
N HIS A 212 -7.56 -35.00 -6.46
CA HIS A 212 -8.63 -35.74 -7.10
C HIS A 212 -8.15 -37.19 -7.32
N PRO A 213 -8.97 -38.21 -6.96
CA PRO A 213 -8.59 -39.62 -7.11
C PRO A 213 -8.23 -40.03 -8.53
N GLU A 214 -8.55 -39.21 -9.53
CA GLU A 214 -8.38 -39.53 -10.95
C GLU A 214 -7.06 -39.00 -11.57
N GLY A 215 -6.28 -38.16 -10.85
CA GLY A 215 -5.07 -37.53 -11.40
C GLY A 215 -5.36 -36.51 -12.52
N HIS A 216 -4.46 -35.55 -12.72
CA HIS A 216 -4.57 -34.58 -13.82
C HIS A 216 -3.89 -35.16 -15.07
N SER A 217 -4.68 -35.43 -16.11
CA SER A 217 -4.21 -35.52 -17.50
C SER A 217 -4.22 -34.15 -18.15
#